data_AF-A0A6J4FYS5-F1
#
_entry.id   AF-A0A6J4FYS5-F1
#
_cell.length_a   1.000
_cell.length_b   1.000
_cell.length_c   1.000
_cell.angle_alpha   90.00
_cell.angle_beta   90.00
_cell.angle_gamma   90.00
#
_symmetry.space_group_name_H-M   'P 1'
#
loop_
_entity.id
_entity.type
_entity.pdbx_description
1 polymer ?
#
loop_
_entity_poly.entity_id
_entity_poly.type
_entity_poly.pdbx_seq_one_letter_code
_entity_poly.pdbx_strand_id
1 'polypeptide(L)' 'MDKTQRQAIKTAIETFTVRATKTGAIARETLVKEGIYLTSGKLAPEYQPKPARKTA' A
#
# COMPACT_ATOMS: atom_id res chain seq x y z
N MET A 1 -17.13 15.19 -3.65
CA MET A 1 -15.88 15.24 -4.43
C MET A 1 -16.25 15.08 -5.89
N ASP A 2 -15.77 16.00 -6.72
CA ASP A 2 -16.05 16.00 -8.16
C ASP A 2 -15.30 14.86 -8.87
N LYS A 3 -15.87 14.30 -9.94
CA LYS A 3 -15.32 13.14 -10.65
C LYS A 3 -13.92 13.46 -11.22
N THR A 4 -13.76 14.69 -11.70
CA THR A 4 -12.51 15.23 -12.25
C THR A 4 -11.43 15.34 -11.19
N GLN A 5 -11.82 15.73 -9.97
CA GLN A 5 -10.92 15.89 -8.85
C GLN A 5 -10.42 14.53 -8.33
N ARG A 6 -11.30 13.51 -8.29
CA ARG A 6 -10.91 12.12 -8.00
C ARG A 6 -9.90 11.58 -9.00
N GLN A 7 -10.10 11.84 -10.29
CA GLN A 7 -9.19 11.38 -11.34
C GLN A 7 -7.81 12.04 -11.19
N ALA A 8 -7.77 13.35 -10.95
CA ALA A 8 -6.51 14.08 -10.74
C ALA A 8 -5.73 13.56 -9.52
N ILE A 9 -6.41 13.29 -8.40
CA ILE A 9 -5.80 12.71 -7.20
C ILE A 9 -5.22 11.33 -7.51
N LYS A 10 -5.97 10.48 -8.22
CA LYS A 10 -5.50 9.14 -8.62
C LYS A 10 -4.23 9.22 -9.45
N THR A 11 -4.22 10.05 -10.49
CA THR A 11 -3.05 10.22 -11.37
C THR A 11 -1.84 10.77 -10.62
N ALA A 12 -2.05 11.71 -9.69
CA ALA A 12 -0.97 12.26 -8.88
C ALA A 12 -0.34 11.19 -7.96
N ILE A 13 -1.17 10.35 -7.32
CA ILE A 13 -0.70 9.24 -6.47
C ILE A 13 0.06 8.22 -7.31
N GLU A 14 -0.45 7.81 -8.47
CA GLU A 14 0.22 6.85 -9.36
C GLU A 14 1.57 7.39 -9.84
N THR A 15 1.60 8.66 -10.28
CA THR A 15 2.83 9.31 -10.75
C THR A 15 3.87 9.44 -9.64
N PHE A 16 3.44 9.84 -8.45
CA PHE A 16 4.32 9.93 -7.28
C PHE A 16 4.85 8.56 -6.89
N THR A 17 3.99 7.54 -6.87
CA THR A 17 4.38 6.16 -6.55
C THR A 17 5.42 5.67 -7.55
N VAL A 18 5.17 5.76 -8.86
CA VAL A 18 6.15 5.36 -9.88
C VAL A 18 7.49 6.10 -9.75
N ARG A 19 7.45 7.40 -9.43
CA ARG A 19 8.66 8.21 -9.29
C ARG A 19 9.43 7.91 -8.00
N ALA A 20 8.74 7.74 -6.88
CA ALA A 20 9.30 7.53 -5.56
C ALA A 20 9.73 6.07 -5.36
N THR A 21 8.99 5.12 -5.91
CA THR A 21 9.23 3.68 -5.80
C THR A 21 9.86 3.11 -7.07
N LYS A 22 10.78 3.86 -7.70
CA LYS A 22 11.49 3.47 -8.94
C LYS A 22 12.11 2.06 -8.89
N THR A 23 12.35 1.53 -7.69
CA THR A 23 12.76 0.14 -7.47
C THR A 23 11.84 -0.52 -6.44
N GLY A 24 11.58 -1.82 -6.63
CA GLY A 24 10.82 -2.61 -5.65
C GLY A 24 11.45 -2.63 -4.25
N ALA A 25 12.77 -2.39 -4.16
CA ALA A 25 13.49 -2.24 -2.90
C ALA A 25 13.02 -1.00 -2.10
N ILE A 26 12.93 0.17 -2.74
CA ILE A 26 12.48 1.41 -2.09
C ILE A 26 10.99 1.31 -1.71
N ALA A 27 10.18 0.68 -2.55
CA ALA A 27 8.78 0.40 -2.24
C ALA A 27 8.66 -0.42 -0.96
N ARG A 28 9.41 -1.52 -0.88
CA ARG A 28 9.41 -2.43 0.27
C ARG A 28 9.92 -1.75 1.52
N GLU A 29 10.99 -0.97 1.43
CA GLU A 29 11.54 -0.23 2.57
C GLU A 29 10.54 0.79 3.12
N THR A 30 9.85 1.51 2.25
CA THR A 30 8.77 2.44 2.64
C THR A 30 7.62 1.68 3.30
N LEU A 31 7.18 0.57 2.73
CA LEU A 31 6.12 -0.26 3.30
C LEU A 31 6.48 -0.86 4.67
N VAL A 32 7.76 -1.16 4.90
CA VAL A 32 8.26 -1.61 6.20
C VAL A 32 8.34 -0.46 7.21
N LYS A 33 8.81 0.72 6.78
CA LYS A 33 8.86 1.93 7.60
C LYS A 33 7.48 2.38 8.08
N GLU A 34 6.49 2.30 7.20
CA GLU A 34 5.09 2.63 7.52
C GLU A 34 4.39 1.54 8.35
N GLY A 35 5.08 0.43 8.69
CA GLY A 35 4.52 -0.66 9.49
C GLY A 35 3.53 -1.56 8.74
N ILE A 36 3.33 -1.36 7.43
CA ILE A 36 2.40 -2.16 6.61
C ILE A 36 2.96 -3.56 6.37
N TYR A 37 4.28 -3.67 6.18
CA TYR A 37 5.01 -4.92 6.09
C TYR A 37 6.01 -5.05 7.24
N LEU A 38 6.25 -6.27 7.69
CA LEU A 38 7.33 -6.61 8.59
C LEU A 38 8.65 -6.68 7.82
N THR A 39 9.78 -6.51 8.51
CA THR A 39 11.13 -6.71 7.93
C THR A 39 11.31 -8.10 7.32
N SER A 40 10.56 -9.10 7.81
CA SER A 40 10.46 -10.45 7.24
C SER A 40 9.77 -10.52 5.87
N GLY A 41 9.19 -9.43 5.37
CA GLY A 41 8.43 -9.37 4.12
C GLY A 41 6.98 -9.84 4.24
N LYS A 42 6.50 -10.15 5.45
CA LYS A 42 5.09 -10.49 5.70
C LYS A 42 4.27 -9.23 5.94
N LEU A 43 2.99 -9.25 5.58
CA LEU A 43 2.05 -8.18 5.92
C LEU A 43 1.89 -8.08 7.44
N ALA A 44 1.86 -6.87 7.98
CA ALA A 44 1.65 -6.68 9.42
C ALA A 44 0.26 -7.19 9.83
N PRO A 45 0.10 -7.69 11.07
CA PRO A 45 -1.11 -8.36 11.52
C PRO A 45 -2.39 -7.52 11.37
N GLU A 46 -2.27 -6.19 11.48
CA GLU A 46 -3.39 -5.26 11.35
C GLU A 46 -3.92 -5.13 9.91
N TYR A 47 -3.05 -5.34 8.92
CA TYR A 47 -3.39 -5.33 7.50
C TYR A 47 -3.69 -6.72 6.96
N GLN A 48 -3.38 -7.78 7.73
CA GLN A 48 -3.76 -9.13 7.34
C GLN A 48 -5.29 -9.18 7.24
N PRO A 49 -5.83 -9.64 6.09
CA PRO A 49 -7.26 -9.85 5.99
C PRO A 49 -7.65 -10.79 7.12
N LYS A 50 -8.53 -10.33 8.02
CA LYS A 50 -9.04 -11.18 9.12
C LYS A 50 -9.41 -12.51 8.50
N PRO A 51 -8.89 -13.65 9.01
CA PRO A 51 -9.27 -14.95 8.48
C PRO A 51 -10.79 -14.98 8.50
N ALA A 52 -11.38 -15.13 7.30
CA ALA A 52 -12.82 -15.19 7.15
C ALA A 52 -13.29 -16.25 8.15
N ARG A 53 -14.04 -15.81 9.16
CA ARG A 53 -14.53 -16.69 10.22
C ARG A 53 -15.38 -17.74 9.50
N LYS A 54 -14.82 -18.92 9.24
CA LYS A 54 -15.60 -20.06 8.82
C LYS A 54 -16.49 -20.37 10.01
N THR A 55 -17.72 -19.87 9.96
CA THR A 55 -18.81 -20.38 10.78
C THR A 55 -18.93 -21.86 10.40
N ALA A 56 -18.44 -22.71 11.28
CA ALA A 56 -18.72 -24.14 11.27
C ALA A 56 -20.18 -24.36 11.70
#